data_AF-A0A1G1AFE5-F1
#
_entry.id   AF-A0A1G1AFE5-F1
#
_cell.length_a   1.000
_cell.length_b   1.000
_cell.length_c   1.000
_cell.angle_alpha   90.00
_cell.angle_beta   90.00
_cell.angle_gamma   90.00
#
_symmetry.space_group_name_H-M   'P 1'
#
loop_
_entity.id
_entity.type
_entity.pdbx_description
1 polymer ?
#
loop_
_entity_poly.entity_id
_entity_poly.type
_entity_poly.pdbx_seq_one_letter_code
_entity_poly.pdbx_strand_id
1 'polypeptide(L)'
;MIMKTQYSKKKILKLAGVTALTLVLGIGAASAFASSDSGKTTQEKIQSLLDKLKVASEHEQEAGQLVDTPHGKVFTGESAEKMKKLHDETQAQVDALIARPENERQKAVDEIKKFSGKEDLAVNYKRTSKSVYNTSVPEEVYTTNFDQYEVDARNNKIIQFGPRPLSVGEKSKSFDTTDRYSKSELETMARAFVAKNAPEVKLDNLTANFGDKEGVNYFFRWEDITRENEDMHPFIQVGFSRGGDLLSYTDSLGL
;
A
#
# COMPACT_ATOMS: atom_id res chain seq x y z
N MET A 1 -49.05 9.11 -5.77
CA MET A 1 -48.29 10.37 -5.62
C MET A 1 -47.12 10.08 -4.68
N ILE A 2 -45.96 9.72 -5.23
CA ILE A 2 -44.79 9.30 -4.44
C ILE A 2 -43.86 10.51 -4.34
N MET A 3 -43.80 11.12 -3.16
CA MET A 3 -42.79 12.14 -2.85
C MET A 3 -41.42 11.49 -2.78
N LYS A 4 -40.59 11.70 -3.81
CA LYS A 4 -39.14 11.46 -3.72
C LYS A 4 -38.54 12.61 -2.92
N THR A 5 -38.19 12.37 -1.67
CA THR A 5 -37.44 13.34 -0.86
C THR A 5 -36.01 13.41 -1.42
N GLN A 6 -35.74 14.41 -2.27
CA GLN A 6 -34.39 14.76 -2.67
C GLN A 6 -33.62 15.26 -1.45
N TYR A 7 -32.73 14.43 -0.91
CA TYR A 7 -31.73 14.91 0.03
C TYR A 7 -30.64 15.67 -0.72
N SER A 8 -30.56 16.98 -0.46
CA SER A 8 -29.51 17.87 -0.96
C SER A 8 -28.12 17.43 -0.47
N LYS A 9 -27.12 17.41 -1.36
CA LYS A 9 -25.70 17.08 -1.11
C LYS A 9 -25.11 17.78 0.13
N LYS A 10 -25.64 18.94 0.54
CA LYS A 10 -25.19 19.69 1.72
C LYS A 10 -25.62 19.09 3.07
N LYS A 11 -26.68 18.26 3.13
CA LYS A 11 -27.04 17.52 4.37
C LYS A 11 -26.23 16.24 4.54
N ILE A 12 -25.81 15.61 3.44
CA ILE A 12 -24.95 14.41 3.45
C ILE A 12 -23.56 14.76 4.00
N LEU A 13 -23.01 15.94 3.67
CA LEU A 13 -21.72 16.40 4.19
C LEU A 13 -21.71 16.73 5.69
N LYS A 14 -22.87 17.01 6.31
CA LYS A 14 -22.94 17.25 7.77
C LYS A 14 -23.14 15.96 8.58
N LEU A 15 -23.52 14.85 7.95
CA LEU A 15 -23.53 13.52 8.56
C LEU A 15 -22.22 12.75 8.32
N ALA A 16 -21.36 13.22 7.42
CA ALA A 16 -20.03 12.67 7.12
C ALA A 16 -18.94 13.03 8.16
N GLY A 17 -19.35 13.33 9.41
CA GLY A 17 -18.48 13.18 10.58
C GLY A 17 -18.42 11.74 11.09
N VAL A 18 -19.13 10.81 10.41
CA VAL A 18 -19.13 9.39 10.72
C VAL A 18 -18.05 8.71 9.89
N THR A 19 -17.04 8.19 10.59
CA THR A 19 -15.96 7.32 10.11
C THR A 19 -16.57 6.06 9.49
N ALA A 20 -16.95 6.11 8.22
CA ALA A 20 -17.37 4.92 7.48
C ALA A 20 -16.12 4.08 7.16
N LEU A 21 -16.04 2.88 7.74
CA LEU A 21 -14.96 1.93 7.48
C LEU A 21 -15.46 0.87 6.47
N THR A 22 -14.89 0.87 5.27
CA THR A 22 -15.10 -0.23 4.31
C THR A 22 -14.10 -1.34 4.64
N LEU A 23 -14.56 -2.38 5.34
CA LEU A 23 -13.74 -3.56 5.60
C LEU A 23 -13.82 -4.49 4.39
N VAL A 24 -12.85 -4.40 3.48
CA VAL A 24 -12.69 -5.42 2.42
C VAL A 24 -11.94 -6.59 3.05
N LEU A 25 -12.67 -7.64 3.42
CA LEU A 25 -12.09 -8.91 3.87
C LEU A 25 -11.42 -9.59 2.67
N GLY A 26 -10.15 -9.28 2.43
CA GLY A 26 -9.30 -10.01 1.49
C GLY A 26 -8.99 -11.40 2.01
N ILE A 27 -9.90 -12.37 1.79
CA ILE A 27 -9.66 -13.78 2.08
C ILE A 27 -8.80 -14.35 0.94
N GLY A 28 -7.50 -14.06 0.98
CA GLY A 28 -6.49 -14.73 0.15
C GLY A 28 -5.76 -15.79 0.96
N ALA A 29 -6.40 -16.95 1.16
CA ALA A 29 -5.91 -18.05 1.99
C ALA A 29 -4.52 -18.59 1.56
N ALA A 30 -3.51 -18.28 2.36
CA ALA A 30 -2.60 -19.23 3.02
C ALA A 30 -1.73 -20.27 2.27
N SER A 31 -1.40 -20.14 0.97
CA SER A 31 -0.64 -21.23 0.29
C SER A 31 0.90 -21.16 0.29
N ALA A 32 1.57 -20.12 0.79
CA ALA A 32 3.01 -19.92 0.51
C ALA A 32 3.99 -20.19 1.69
N PHE A 33 3.53 -20.43 2.91
CA PHE A 33 4.42 -20.67 4.07
C PHE A 33 4.58 -22.17 4.37
N ALA A 34 5.17 -22.93 3.45
CA ALA A 34 5.41 -24.36 3.64
C ALA A 34 6.90 -24.71 3.56
N SER A 35 7.54 -24.96 4.70
CA SER A 35 8.63 -25.95 4.88
C SER A 35 9.19 -25.97 6.31
N SER A 36 8.35 -26.33 7.30
CA SER A 36 8.77 -26.89 8.61
C SER A 36 7.52 -27.33 9.38
N ASP A 37 7.62 -28.28 10.30
CA ASP A 37 6.51 -28.73 11.16
C ASP A 37 5.87 -27.57 11.95
N SER A 38 6.62 -26.49 12.22
CA SER A 38 6.14 -25.22 12.76
C SER A 38 5.16 -24.47 11.84
N GLY A 39 5.29 -24.60 10.52
CA GLY A 39 4.49 -23.85 9.54
C GLY A 39 3.00 -24.22 9.55
N LYS A 40 2.67 -25.49 9.81
CA LYS A 40 1.27 -25.93 9.95
C LYS A 40 0.58 -25.26 11.14
N THR A 41 1.27 -25.19 12.28
CA THR A 41 0.71 -24.55 13.49
C THR A 41 0.55 -23.04 13.34
N THR A 42 1.44 -22.37 12.61
CA THR A 42 1.31 -20.94 12.31
C THR A 42 0.11 -20.67 11.42
N GLN A 43 -0.06 -21.46 10.35
CA GLN A 43 -1.20 -21.34 9.44
C GLN A 43 -2.53 -21.57 10.15
N GLU A 44 -2.62 -22.59 11.01
CA GLU A 44 -3.81 -22.87 11.83
C GLU A 44 -4.14 -21.71 12.79
N LYS A 45 -3.13 -21.11 13.42
CA LYS A 45 -3.31 -19.94 14.29
C LYS A 45 -3.82 -18.73 13.50
N ILE A 46 -3.24 -18.45 12.34
CA ILE A 46 -3.68 -17.37 11.46
C ILE A 46 -5.13 -17.61 11.02
N GLN A 47 -5.47 -18.82 10.59
CA GLN A 47 -6.83 -19.15 10.18
C GLN A 47 -7.81 -18.96 11.34
N SER A 48 -7.47 -19.42 12.55
CA SER A 48 -8.30 -19.23 13.74
C SER A 48 -8.54 -17.76 14.07
N LEU A 49 -7.54 -16.89 13.91
CA LEU A 49 -7.67 -15.45 14.10
C LEU A 49 -8.62 -14.83 13.06
N LEU A 50 -8.47 -15.20 11.79
CA LEU A 50 -9.31 -14.71 10.71
C LEU A 50 -10.76 -15.19 10.83
N ASP A 51 -10.97 -16.44 11.25
CA ASP A 51 -12.31 -17.00 11.48
C ASP A 51 -13.02 -16.27 12.63
N LYS A 52 -12.31 -15.93 13.72
CA LYS A 52 -12.87 -15.12 14.81
C LYS A 52 -13.29 -13.73 14.34
N LEU A 53 -12.44 -13.07 13.54
CA LEU A 53 -12.77 -11.77 12.94
C LEU A 53 -13.99 -11.89 12.03
N LYS A 54 -14.08 -12.94 11.21
CA LYS A 54 -15.22 -13.20 10.33
C LYS A 54 -16.51 -13.38 11.10
N VAL A 55 -16.55 -14.28 12.10
CA VAL A 55 -17.74 -14.53 12.93
C VAL A 55 -18.19 -13.26 13.65
N ALA A 56 -17.26 -12.47 14.19
CA ALA A 56 -17.59 -11.19 14.81
C ALA A 56 -18.14 -10.18 13.80
N SER A 57 -17.59 -10.14 12.58
CA SER A 57 -18.08 -9.29 11.50
C SER A 57 -19.50 -9.65 11.10
N GLU A 58 -19.80 -10.94 10.93
CA GLU A 58 -21.13 -11.46 10.59
C GLU A 58 -22.15 -11.10 11.69
N HIS A 59 -21.79 -11.29 12.97
CA HIS A 59 -22.62 -10.87 14.09
C HIS A 59 -22.91 -9.36 14.08
N GLU A 60 -21.90 -8.51 13.86
CA GLU A 60 -22.11 -7.06 13.77
C GLU A 60 -22.93 -6.66 12.52
N GLN A 61 -22.85 -7.41 11.42
CA GLN A 61 -23.68 -7.16 10.24
C GLN A 61 -25.18 -7.40 10.52
N GLU A 62 -25.50 -8.31 11.44
CA GLU A 62 -26.88 -8.63 11.82
C GLU A 62 -27.43 -7.72 12.92
N ALA A 63 -26.60 -7.44 13.94
CA ALA A 63 -27.03 -6.78 15.18
C ALA A 63 -26.49 -5.36 15.37
N GLY A 64 -25.54 -4.92 14.54
CA GLY A 64 -24.79 -3.70 14.72
C GLY A 64 -25.39 -2.45 14.05
N GLN A 65 -24.67 -1.34 14.19
CA GLN A 65 -25.01 -0.04 13.61
C GLN A 65 -24.51 0.05 12.17
N LEU A 66 -25.44 0.04 11.21
CA LEU A 66 -25.16 0.09 9.78
C LEU A 66 -25.87 1.28 9.11
N VAL A 67 -25.27 1.80 8.05
CA VAL A 67 -25.92 2.71 7.11
C VAL A 67 -25.79 2.20 5.69
N ASP A 68 -26.85 2.38 4.89
CA ASP A 68 -26.80 2.10 3.46
C ASP A 68 -26.04 3.21 2.73
N THR A 69 -25.09 2.81 1.89
CA THR A 69 -24.37 3.69 0.96
C THR A 69 -24.57 3.19 -0.47
N PRO A 70 -24.26 4.00 -1.49
CA PRO A 70 -24.23 3.53 -2.88
C PRO A 70 -23.31 2.32 -3.13
N HIS A 71 -22.39 2.04 -2.20
CA HIS A 71 -21.42 0.94 -2.27
C HIS A 71 -21.77 -0.24 -1.34
N GLY A 72 -22.97 -0.23 -0.75
CA GLY A 72 -23.43 -1.25 0.19
C GLY A 72 -23.55 -0.75 1.63
N LYS A 73 -23.79 -1.68 2.56
CA LYS A 73 -23.91 -1.39 3.99
C LYS A 73 -22.52 -1.21 4.61
N VAL A 74 -22.36 -0.15 5.40
CA VAL A 74 -21.12 0.13 6.13
C VAL A 74 -21.38 0.27 7.63
N PHE A 75 -20.45 -0.20 8.45
CA PHE A 75 -20.50 0.01 9.89
C PHE A 75 -20.37 1.48 10.23
N THR A 76 -21.10 1.91 11.25
CA THR A 76 -21.07 3.27 11.80
C THR A 76 -21.07 3.23 13.33
N GLY A 77 -20.78 4.38 13.95
CA GLY A 77 -20.80 4.52 15.41
C GLY A 77 -19.97 3.46 16.15
N GLU A 78 -20.55 2.89 17.19
CA GLU A 78 -19.88 1.92 18.07
C GLU A 78 -19.48 0.64 17.32
N SER A 79 -20.32 0.16 16.39
CA SER A 79 -19.98 -1.02 15.57
C SER A 79 -18.77 -0.77 14.68
N ALA A 80 -18.62 0.43 14.11
CA ALA A 80 -17.44 0.79 13.32
C ALA A 80 -16.17 0.79 14.17
N GLU A 81 -16.21 1.40 15.35
CA GLU A 81 -15.06 1.44 16.27
C GLU A 81 -14.68 0.04 16.75
N LYS A 82 -15.67 -0.78 17.12
CA LYS A 82 -15.49 -2.17 17.52
C LYS A 82 -14.84 -3.00 16.42
N MET A 83 -15.38 -2.94 15.20
CA MET A 83 -14.85 -3.72 14.08
C MET A 83 -13.47 -3.24 13.63
N LYS A 84 -13.22 -1.92 13.68
CA LYS A 84 -11.88 -1.38 13.44
C LYS A 84 -10.87 -1.93 14.44
N LYS A 85 -11.18 -1.85 15.74
CA LYS A 85 -10.31 -2.34 16.80
C LYS A 85 -10.02 -3.83 16.65
N LEU A 86 -11.06 -4.64 16.45
CA LEU A 86 -10.91 -6.09 16.28
C LEU A 86 -10.06 -6.43 15.05
N HIS A 87 -10.29 -5.74 13.93
CA HIS A 87 -9.48 -5.90 12.74
C HIS A 87 -8.00 -5.55 13.03
N ASP A 88 -7.73 -4.40 13.63
CA ASP A 88 -6.36 -3.96 13.93
C ASP A 88 -5.63 -4.93 14.89
N GLU A 89 -6.32 -5.42 15.93
CA GLU A 89 -5.79 -6.42 16.87
C GLU A 89 -5.53 -7.78 16.21
N THR A 90 -6.41 -8.18 15.28
CA THR A 90 -6.26 -9.42 14.51
C THR A 90 -5.05 -9.32 13.59
N GLN A 91 -4.92 -8.22 12.85
CA GLN A 91 -3.79 -7.99 11.95
C GLN A 91 -2.47 -7.91 12.72
N ALA A 92 -2.43 -7.28 13.89
CA ALA A 92 -1.23 -7.24 14.73
C ALA A 92 -0.80 -8.64 15.21
N GLN A 93 -1.75 -9.52 15.54
CA GLN A 93 -1.45 -10.90 15.92
C GLN A 93 -0.98 -11.74 14.74
N VAL A 94 -1.60 -11.57 13.56
CA VAL A 94 -1.14 -12.23 12.33
C VAL A 94 0.27 -11.77 12.00
N ASP A 95 0.52 -10.46 12.05
CA ASP A 95 1.84 -9.88 11.82
C ASP A 95 2.90 -10.47 12.76
N ALA A 96 2.62 -10.55 14.06
CA ALA A 96 3.53 -11.13 15.03
C ALA A 96 3.89 -12.61 14.74
N LEU A 97 3.06 -13.33 13.98
CA LEU A 97 3.30 -14.71 13.58
C LEU A 97 4.11 -14.85 12.29
N ILE A 98 4.08 -13.85 11.40
CA ILE A 98 4.69 -13.92 10.06
C ILE A 98 5.86 -12.96 9.86
N ALA A 99 5.99 -11.93 10.70
CA ALA A 99 7.06 -10.96 10.62
C ALA A 99 8.41 -11.63 10.79
N ARG A 100 9.38 -11.23 9.96
CA ARG A 100 10.76 -11.69 10.10
C ARG A 100 11.37 -11.17 11.41
N PRO A 101 12.39 -11.86 11.96
CA PRO A 101 13.16 -11.36 13.09
C PRO A 101 13.72 -9.95 12.86
N GLU A 102 13.86 -9.16 13.94
CA GLU A 102 14.28 -7.76 13.86
C GLU A 102 15.61 -7.56 13.13
N ASN A 103 16.57 -8.46 13.33
CA ASN A 103 17.88 -8.41 12.66
C ASN A 103 17.78 -8.61 11.14
N GLU A 104 16.76 -9.31 10.64
CA GLU A 104 16.50 -9.42 9.21
C GLU A 104 15.78 -8.18 8.67
N ARG A 105 14.84 -7.63 9.44
CA ARG A 105 14.15 -6.36 9.12
C ARG A 105 15.10 -5.17 9.06
N GLN A 106 16.17 -5.18 9.87
CA GLN A 106 17.18 -4.12 9.83
C GLN A 106 17.85 -4.00 8.44
N LYS A 107 17.94 -5.08 7.66
CA LYS A 107 18.46 -5.02 6.29
C LYS A 107 17.55 -4.22 5.35
N ALA A 108 16.23 -4.34 5.53
CA ALA A 108 15.26 -3.52 4.81
C ALA A 108 15.36 -2.05 5.24
N VAL A 109 15.55 -1.78 6.53
CA VAL A 109 15.79 -0.43 7.03
C VAL A 109 17.04 0.20 6.39
N ASP A 110 18.12 -0.57 6.26
CA ASP A 110 19.36 -0.10 5.65
C ASP A 110 19.17 0.22 4.15
N GLU A 111 18.44 -0.62 3.40
CA GLU A 111 18.10 -0.35 2.00
C GLU A 111 17.18 0.87 1.85
N ILE A 112 16.22 1.10 2.76
CA ILE A 112 15.38 2.31 2.78
C ILE A 112 16.23 3.57 3.00
N LYS A 113 17.18 3.54 3.94
CA LYS A 113 18.10 4.65 4.19
C LYS A 113 18.96 4.95 2.98
N LYS A 114 19.51 3.91 2.33
CA LYS A 114 20.30 4.02 1.10
C LYS A 114 19.48 4.57 -0.07
N PHE A 115 18.26 4.09 -0.27
CA PHE A 115 17.34 4.57 -1.30
C PHE A 115 16.99 6.06 -1.10
N SER A 116 16.67 6.44 0.14
CA SER A 116 16.36 7.84 0.48
C SER A 116 17.58 8.77 0.47
N GLY A 117 18.79 8.21 0.53
CA GLY A 117 20.03 8.97 0.67
C GLY A 117 20.20 9.62 2.05
N LYS A 118 19.53 9.11 3.09
CA LYS A 118 19.53 9.67 4.46
C LYS A 118 19.83 8.58 5.49
N GLU A 119 21.05 8.60 6.05
CA GLU A 119 21.51 7.61 7.04
C GLU A 119 20.80 7.71 8.39
N ASP A 120 20.38 8.92 8.76
CA ASP A 120 19.68 9.25 10.01
C ASP A 120 18.15 9.12 9.91
N LEU A 121 17.64 8.65 8.77
CA LEU A 121 16.21 8.51 8.55
C LEU A 121 15.58 7.56 9.59
N ALA A 122 14.61 8.09 10.33
CA ALA A 122 13.81 7.29 11.26
C ALA A 122 12.78 6.45 10.48
N VAL A 123 13.05 5.15 10.39
CA VAL A 123 12.22 4.17 9.69
C VAL A 123 11.52 3.30 10.73
N ASN A 124 10.19 3.18 10.60
CA ASN A 124 9.36 2.39 11.50
C ASN A 124 8.70 1.26 10.73
N TYR A 125 8.93 0.03 11.17
CA TYR A 125 8.16 -1.13 10.70
C TYR A 125 6.67 -0.97 11.06
N LYS A 126 5.78 -1.41 10.17
CA LYS A 126 4.33 -1.38 10.39
C LYS A 126 3.70 -2.76 10.36
N ARG A 127 3.99 -3.56 9.34
CA ARG A 127 3.41 -4.90 9.16
C ARG A 127 4.09 -5.64 8.02
N THR A 128 3.84 -6.94 7.96
CA THR A 128 4.00 -7.81 6.81
C THR A 128 2.64 -8.04 6.17
N SER A 129 2.58 -7.96 4.84
CA SER A 129 1.42 -8.24 4.01
C SER A 129 1.82 -9.01 2.76
N LYS A 130 0.87 -9.22 1.85
CA LYS A 130 1.14 -9.71 0.50
C LYS A 130 1.23 -8.50 -0.44
N SER A 131 2.14 -8.56 -1.41
CA SER A 131 2.24 -7.48 -2.39
C SER A 131 0.97 -7.41 -3.24
N VAL A 132 0.56 -6.19 -3.56
CA VAL A 132 -0.60 -5.93 -4.46
C VAL A 132 -0.31 -6.24 -5.92
N TYR A 133 0.96 -6.43 -6.28
CA TYR A 133 1.42 -6.73 -7.64
C TYR A 133 1.70 -8.23 -7.85
N ASN A 134 1.84 -8.99 -6.77
CA ASN A 134 1.93 -10.45 -6.78
C ASN A 134 1.62 -10.97 -5.37
N THR A 135 0.45 -11.59 -5.20
CA THR A 135 -0.04 -12.06 -3.89
C THR A 135 0.77 -13.23 -3.30
N SER A 136 1.65 -13.83 -4.09
CA SER A 136 2.60 -14.87 -3.65
C SER A 136 3.86 -14.29 -3.00
N VAL A 137 4.09 -12.98 -3.13
CA VAL A 137 5.27 -12.30 -2.57
C VAL A 137 4.95 -11.70 -1.20
N PRO A 138 5.69 -12.09 -0.14
CA PRO A 138 5.60 -11.41 1.15
C PRO A 138 6.26 -10.03 1.07
N GLU A 139 5.57 -9.03 1.58
CA GLU A 139 5.96 -7.63 1.55
C GLU A 139 5.95 -7.08 2.98
N GLU A 140 6.95 -6.27 3.32
CA GLU A 140 7.01 -5.53 4.57
C GLU A 140 6.75 -4.06 4.33
N VAL A 141 5.88 -3.47 5.14
CA VAL A 141 5.52 -2.06 5.08
C VAL A 141 6.28 -1.30 6.16
N TYR A 142 7.00 -0.27 5.75
CA TYR A 142 7.72 0.66 6.60
C TYR A 142 7.26 2.08 6.36
N THR A 143 7.36 2.93 7.38
CA THR A 143 7.01 4.35 7.25
C THR A 143 8.02 5.27 7.92
N THR A 144 8.13 6.47 7.38
CA THR A 144 8.80 7.62 8.00
C THR A 144 7.75 8.65 8.44
N ASN A 145 8.17 9.88 8.70
CA ASN A 145 7.25 10.98 8.99
C ASN A 145 6.24 11.24 7.86
N PHE A 146 6.63 11.04 6.59
CA PHE A 146 5.78 11.39 5.44
C PHE A 146 5.63 10.29 4.39
N ASP A 147 6.53 9.32 4.38
CA ASP A 147 6.64 8.36 3.29
C ASP A 147 6.38 6.94 3.79
N GLN A 148 5.87 6.10 2.88
CA GLN A 148 5.71 4.66 3.03
C GLN A 148 6.63 3.95 2.04
N TYR A 149 7.21 2.85 2.49
CA TYR A 149 8.03 1.94 1.71
C TYR A 149 7.42 0.55 1.84
N GLU A 150 7.24 -0.11 0.71
CA GLU A 150 6.86 -1.52 0.62
C GLU A 150 8.07 -2.28 0.09
N VAL A 151 8.50 -3.29 0.84
CA VAL A 151 9.78 -3.97 0.63
C VAL A 151 9.53 -5.46 0.45
N ASP A 152 10.13 -6.06 -0.58
CA ASP A 152 10.11 -7.52 -0.78
C ASP A 152 10.89 -8.20 0.36
N ALA A 153 10.19 -8.96 1.20
CA ALA A 153 10.78 -9.58 2.38
C ALA A 153 11.80 -10.68 2.03
N ARG A 154 11.82 -11.17 0.78
CA ARG A 154 12.73 -12.22 0.32
C ARG A 154 14.14 -11.69 0.08
N ASN A 155 14.26 -10.41 -0.32
CA ASN A 155 15.53 -9.85 -0.81
C ASN A 155 15.80 -8.40 -0.36
N ASN A 156 14.87 -7.78 0.38
CA ASN A 156 14.91 -6.40 0.88
C ASN A 156 14.88 -5.30 -0.19
N LYS A 157 14.51 -5.62 -1.43
CA LYS A 157 14.32 -4.60 -2.48
C LYS A 157 13.04 -3.82 -2.26
N ILE A 158 13.08 -2.51 -2.54
CA ILE A 158 11.90 -1.65 -2.46
C ILE A 158 11.01 -1.97 -3.66
N ILE A 159 9.79 -2.43 -3.39
CA ILE A 159 8.73 -2.65 -4.37
C ILE A 159 8.04 -1.34 -4.67
N GLN A 160 7.68 -0.59 -3.63
CA GLN A 160 6.92 0.65 -3.78
C GLN A 160 7.37 1.70 -2.76
N PHE A 161 7.36 2.94 -3.21
CA PHE A 161 7.55 4.13 -2.40
C PHE A 161 6.52 5.19 -2.76
N GLY A 162 6.03 5.90 -1.75
CA GLY A 162 5.16 7.06 -1.93
C GLY A 162 4.75 7.68 -0.60
N PRO A 163 3.80 8.64 -0.62
CA PRO A 163 3.26 9.22 0.60
C PRO A 163 2.59 8.14 1.46
N ARG A 164 2.85 8.15 2.77
CA ARG A 164 2.12 7.26 3.68
C ARG A 164 0.66 7.70 3.83
N PRO A 165 -0.24 6.78 4.21
CA PRO A 165 -1.58 7.15 4.66
C PRO A 165 -1.53 8.16 5.81
N LEU A 166 -2.42 9.15 5.74
CA LEU A 166 -2.54 10.23 6.72
C LEU A 166 -3.75 10.01 7.63
N SER A 167 -3.59 10.36 8.89
CA SER A 167 -4.74 10.46 9.80
C SER A 167 -5.59 11.70 9.46
N VAL A 168 -6.87 11.69 9.85
CA VAL A 168 -7.74 12.86 9.65
C VAL A 168 -7.14 14.09 10.35
N GLY A 169 -6.96 15.18 9.59
CA GLY A 169 -6.37 16.43 10.08
C GLY A 169 -4.84 16.47 10.07
N GLU A 170 -4.18 15.38 9.70
CA GLU A 170 -2.73 15.35 9.54
C GLU A 170 -2.28 16.07 8.26
N LYS A 171 -1.17 16.80 8.36
CA LYS A 171 -0.60 17.52 7.21
C LYS A 171 0.12 16.55 6.27
N SER A 172 -0.16 16.67 4.98
CA SER A 172 0.56 15.95 3.94
C SER A 172 1.95 16.53 3.71
N LYS A 173 2.84 15.71 3.12
CA LYS A 173 4.08 16.18 2.52
C LYS A 173 3.78 17.26 1.48
N SER A 174 4.55 18.34 1.49
CA SER A 174 4.54 19.32 0.42
C SER A 174 5.62 18.95 -0.58
N PHE A 175 5.29 19.03 -1.87
CA PHE A 175 6.23 18.82 -2.95
C PHE A 175 6.54 20.15 -3.63
N ASP A 176 7.78 20.32 -4.07
CA ASP A 176 8.20 21.44 -4.89
C ASP A 176 7.53 21.34 -6.26
N THR A 177 6.63 22.28 -6.54
CA THR A 177 5.95 22.42 -7.82
C THR A 177 6.37 23.70 -8.55
N THR A 178 7.58 24.21 -8.28
CA THR A 178 8.18 25.25 -9.13
C THR A 178 8.48 24.67 -10.50
N ASP A 179 8.29 25.48 -11.55
CA ASP A 179 8.53 25.06 -12.94
C ASP A 179 10.04 25.04 -13.22
N ARG A 180 10.73 24.01 -12.72
CA ARG A 180 12.21 23.93 -12.74
C ARG A 180 12.72 23.02 -13.84
N TYR A 181 12.05 21.90 -14.07
CA TYR A 181 12.50 20.86 -15.00
C TYR A 181 11.48 20.60 -16.09
N SER A 182 11.97 20.50 -17.32
CA SER A 182 11.20 19.99 -18.45
C SER A 182 10.93 18.48 -18.32
N LYS A 183 9.94 17.96 -19.06
CA LYS A 183 9.64 16.52 -19.11
C LYS A 183 10.86 15.66 -19.51
N SER A 184 11.70 16.15 -20.42
CA SER A 184 12.91 15.43 -20.88
C SER A 184 13.99 15.35 -19.80
N GLU A 185 14.18 16.43 -19.04
CA GLU A 185 15.11 16.45 -17.90
C GLU A 185 14.62 15.50 -16.80
N LEU A 186 13.31 15.50 -16.52
CA LEU A 186 12.70 14.58 -15.56
C LEU A 186 12.79 13.11 -16.03
N GLU A 187 12.67 12.82 -17.33
CA GLU A 187 12.89 11.46 -17.86
C GLU A 187 14.35 11.04 -17.62
N THR A 188 15.30 11.93 -17.89
CA THR A 188 16.72 11.69 -17.64
C THR A 188 16.98 11.40 -16.16
N MET A 189 16.36 12.18 -15.27
CA MET A 189 16.41 11.95 -13.82
C MET A 189 15.80 10.60 -13.44
N ALA A 190 14.66 10.21 -14.03
CA ALA A 190 14.03 8.91 -13.79
C ALA A 190 14.90 7.74 -14.22
N ARG A 191 15.54 7.82 -15.40
CA ARG A 191 16.49 6.80 -15.86
C ARG A 191 17.70 6.69 -14.94
N ALA A 192 18.27 7.82 -14.50
CA ALA A 192 19.36 7.83 -13.54
C ALA A 192 18.95 7.25 -12.18
N PHE A 193 17.72 7.54 -11.73
CA PHE A 193 17.15 7.00 -10.50
C PHE A 193 17.00 5.47 -10.57
N VAL A 194 16.47 4.93 -11.67
CA VAL A 194 16.38 3.48 -11.90
C VAL A 194 17.77 2.86 -11.95
N ALA A 195 18.71 3.42 -12.72
CA ALA A 195 20.06 2.87 -12.82
C ALA A 195 20.78 2.80 -11.45
N LYS A 196 20.48 3.73 -10.54
CA LYS A 196 21.02 3.73 -9.17
C LYS A 196 20.37 2.66 -8.27
N ASN A 197 19.04 2.52 -8.33
CA ASN A 197 18.28 1.74 -7.35
C ASN A 197 17.90 0.32 -7.83
N ALA A 198 17.87 0.09 -9.14
CA ALA A 198 17.61 -1.20 -9.78
C ALA A 198 18.58 -1.39 -10.97
N PRO A 199 19.91 -1.46 -10.73
CA PRO A 199 20.94 -1.48 -11.77
C PRO A 199 20.87 -2.68 -12.72
N GLU A 200 20.19 -3.75 -12.33
CA GLU A 200 19.93 -4.93 -13.15
C GLU A 200 18.87 -4.70 -14.24
N VAL A 201 18.04 -3.65 -14.09
CA VAL A 201 16.95 -3.36 -15.01
C VAL A 201 17.48 -2.66 -16.26
N LYS A 202 17.28 -3.29 -17.42
CA LYS A 202 17.61 -2.72 -18.72
C LYS A 202 16.39 -2.04 -19.32
N LEU A 203 16.22 -0.74 -19.05
CA LEU A 203 15.06 0.03 -19.50
C LEU A 203 14.86 0.00 -21.03
N ASP A 204 15.93 -0.11 -21.80
CA ASP A 204 15.87 -0.13 -23.28
C ASP A 204 15.28 -1.44 -23.83
N ASN A 205 15.12 -2.46 -22.98
CA ASN A 205 14.43 -3.71 -23.32
C ASN A 205 12.93 -3.67 -22.99
N LEU A 206 12.42 -2.56 -22.43
CA LEU A 206 11.06 -2.41 -21.95
C LEU A 206 10.28 -1.40 -22.81
N THR A 207 8.96 -1.51 -22.77
CA THR A 207 8.07 -0.57 -23.47
C THR A 207 7.82 0.65 -22.59
N ALA A 208 8.22 1.83 -23.06
CA ALA A 208 8.01 3.09 -22.36
C ALA A 208 6.56 3.58 -22.50
N ASN A 209 5.95 3.99 -21.38
CA ASN A 209 4.62 4.57 -21.29
C ASN A 209 4.66 5.75 -20.32
N PHE A 210 4.60 6.99 -20.82
CA PHE A 210 4.80 8.18 -20.00
C PHE A 210 3.49 8.94 -19.80
N GLY A 211 3.10 9.11 -18.55
CA GLY A 211 1.95 9.92 -18.15
C GLY A 211 2.36 11.26 -17.53
N ASP A 212 1.45 12.22 -17.57
CA ASP A 212 1.55 13.43 -16.77
C ASP A 212 0.18 13.81 -16.20
N LYS A 213 0.20 14.54 -15.09
CA LYS A 213 -0.99 15.10 -14.46
C LYS A 213 -0.88 16.62 -14.49
N GLU A 214 -1.56 17.21 -15.47
CA GLU A 214 -1.69 18.67 -15.65
C GLU A 214 -0.33 19.38 -15.77
N GLY A 215 0.71 18.70 -16.27
CA GLY A 215 2.08 19.24 -16.31
C GLY A 215 2.71 19.55 -14.95
N VAL A 216 2.13 19.08 -13.83
CA VAL A 216 2.66 19.30 -12.47
C VAL A 216 3.42 18.07 -11.99
N ASN A 217 2.91 16.88 -12.27
CA ASN A 217 3.50 15.61 -11.89
C ASN A 217 3.71 14.75 -13.12
N TYR A 218 4.88 14.16 -13.26
CA TYR A 218 5.27 13.33 -14.39
C TYR A 218 5.55 11.91 -13.92
N PHE A 219 5.06 10.92 -14.66
CA PHE A 219 5.21 9.50 -14.35
C PHE A 219 5.87 8.79 -15.54
N PHE A 220 7.06 8.27 -15.31
CA PHE A 220 7.86 7.55 -16.30
C PHE A 220 7.77 6.07 -15.98
N ARG A 221 7.04 5.32 -16.82
CA ARG A 221 6.81 3.88 -16.66
C ARG A 221 7.44 3.12 -17.81
N TRP A 222 8.06 1.99 -17.50
CA TRP A 222 8.63 1.04 -18.44
C TRP A 222 8.08 -0.35 -18.13
N GLU A 223 7.43 -0.97 -19.10
CA GLU A 223 6.65 -2.19 -18.94
C GLU A 223 7.29 -3.37 -19.69
N ASP A 224 7.31 -4.54 -19.04
CA ASP A 224 7.67 -5.81 -19.65
C ASP A 224 6.41 -6.46 -20.24
N ILE A 225 6.14 -6.14 -21.50
CA ILE A 225 4.97 -6.65 -22.24
C ILE A 225 5.09 -8.13 -22.64
N THR A 226 6.21 -8.79 -22.31
CA THR A 226 6.46 -10.18 -22.71
C THR A 226 5.90 -11.21 -21.73
N ARG A 227 5.52 -10.77 -20.53
CA ARG A 227 4.92 -11.60 -19.48
C ARG A 227 3.80 -10.86 -18.76
N GLU A 228 2.96 -11.60 -18.07
CA GLU A 228 1.81 -11.10 -17.35
C GLU A 228 1.72 -11.79 -15.98
N ASN A 229 1.50 -11.01 -14.94
CA ASN A 229 1.34 -11.45 -13.56
C ASN A 229 0.00 -10.90 -13.04
N GLU A 230 -0.91 -11.77 -12.61
CA GLU A 230 -2.23 -11.37 -12.04
C GLU A 230 -2.96 -10.32 -12.91
N ASP A 231 -3.07 -10.59 -14.23
CA ASP A 231 -3.70 -9.73 -15.25
C ASP A 231 -3.02 -8.36 -15.44
N MET A 232 -1.72 -8.25 -15.12
CA MET A 232 -0.93 -7.03 -15.28
C MET A 232 0.48 -7.32 -15.82
N HIS A 233 0.95 -6.50 -16.76
CA HIS A 233 2.36 -6.51 -17.17
C HIS A 233 3.26 -5.93 -16.07
N PRO A 234 4.31 -6.64 -15.63
CA PRO A 234 5.31 -6.11 -14.71
C PRO A 234 5.94 -4.84 -15.24
N PHE A 235 6.25 -3.91 -14.35
CA PHE A 235 6.74 -2.59 -14.74
C PHE A 235 7.61 -1.96 -13.66
N ILE A 236 8.42 -1.00 -14.08
CA ILE A 236 9.09 -0.05 -13.20
C ILE A 236 8.58 1.36 -13.51
N GLN A 237 8.24 2.13 -12.49
CA GLN A 237 7.72 3.48 -12.63
C GLN A 237 8.37 4.43 -11.64
N VAL A 238 8.73 5.63 -12.10
CA VAL A 238 9.22 6.73 -11.26
C VAL A 238 8.32 7.95 -11.47
N GLY A 239 7.84 8.54 -10.38
CA GLY A 239 7.05 9.77 -10.38
C GLY A 239 7.84 10.94 -9.83
N PHE A 240 7.87 12.06 -10.55
CA PHE A 240 8.48 13.33 -10.10
C PHE A 240 7.49 14.48 -10.17
N SER A 241 7.63 15.44 -9.25
CA SER A 241 7.06 16.77 -9.44
C SER A 241 7.85 17.54 -10.50
N ARG A 242 7.25 18.57 -11.10
CA ARG A 242 7.97 19.48 -12.00
C ARG A 242 9.11 20.27 -11.34
N GLY A 243 9.12 20.33 -9.99
CA GLY A 243 10.23 20.85 -9.20
C GLY A 243 11.34 19.84 -8.93
N GLY A 244 11.16 18.57 -9.30
CA GLY A 244 12.15 17.50 -9.19
C GLY A 244 12.06 16.62 -7.94
N ASP A 245 11.03 16.79 -7.10
CA ASP A 245 10.84 15.93 -5.94
C ASP A 245 10.31 14.56 -6.35
N LEU A 246 10.90 13.50 -5.78
CA LEU A 246 10.40 12.14 -5.95
C LEU A 246 9.03 11.98 -5.28
N LEU A 247 8.01 11.69 -6.08
CA LEU A 247 6.62 11.50 -5.65
C LEU A 247 6.32 10.04 -5.34
N SER A 248 6.76 9.15 -6.23
CA SER A 248 6.49 7.73 -6.13
C SER A 248 7.54 6.92 -6.88
N TYR A 249 7.67 5.67 -6.48
CA TYR A 249 8.44 4.66 -7.20
C TYR A 249 7.73 3.33 -7.06
N THR A 250 7.73 2.54 -8.13
CA THR A 250 7.24 1.16 -8.13
C THR A 250 8.17 0.32 -8.98
N ASP A 251 8.56 -0.86 -8.52
CA ASP A 251 9.24 -1.89 -9.30
C ASP A 251 8.59 -3.25 -9.03
N SER A 252 7.80 -3.72 -10.01
CA SER A 252 7.19 -5.03 -10.02
C SER A 252 7.90 -6.05 -10.93
N LEU A 253 9.03 -5.66 -11.55
CA LEU A 253 9.72 -6.53 -12.51
C LEU A 253 10.31 -7.79 -11.84
N GLY A 254 10.72 -7.69 -10.58
CA GLY A 254 11.28 -8.80 -9.81
C GLY A 254 10.26 -9.66 -9.06
N LEU A 255 8.96 -9.37 -9.20
CA LEU A 255 7.89 -10.01 -8.44
C LEU A 255 7.35 -11.27 -9.10
#